data_AF-A0A645F2H8-F1
#
_entry.id   AF-A0A645F2H8-F1
#
_cell.length_a   1.000
_cell.length_b   1.000
_cell.length_c   1.000
_cell.angle_alpha   90.00
_cell.angle_beta   90.00
_cell.angle_gamma   90.00
#
_symmetry.space_group_name_H-M   'P 1'
#
loop_
_entity.id
_entity.type
_entity.pdbx_description
1 polymer ?
#
loop_
_entity_poly.entity_id
_entity_poly.type
_entity_poly.pdbx_seq_one_letter_code
_entity_poly.pdbx_strand_id
1 'polypeptide(L)'
;MFHGRVNGQEAKEWLEKTDILINIGNTIKNQMPSKIFEYFSSGKPILNFFKFDQCPTLQYTIKYPHCMNIPENFTLSQDFIASVRDFCVSNAGYRIPYNEVENIFSDFTVREVGSVFYKLLNNDYYL
;
A
#
# COMPACT_ATOMS: atom_id res chain seq x y z
N MET A 1 -20.18 -2.43 6.91
CA MET A 1 -20.30 -2.26 8.38
C MET A 1 -19.22 -1.27 8.81
N PHE A 2 -19.52 -0.34 9.72
CA PHE A 2 -18.50 0.55 10.28
C PHE A 2 -18.06 -0.01 11.63
N HIS A 3 -16.76 -0.30 11.77
CA HIS A 3 -16.20 -0.98 12.96
C HIS A 3 -15.67 -0.01 14.04
N GLY A 4 -15.49 1.28 13.73
CA GLY A 4 -14.93 2.24 14.67
C GLY A 4 -13.47 1.95 15.04
N ARG A 5 -13.09 2.23 16.29
CA ARG A 5 -11.77 1.89 16.82
C ARG A 5 -11.78 0.46 17.34
N VAL A 6 -10.89 -0.36 16.80
CA VAL A 6 -10.69 -1.75 17.19
C VAL A 6 -9.24 -1.98 17.62
N ASN A 7 -8.97 -3.09 18.31
CA ASN A 7 -7.60 -3.45 18.66
C ASN A 7 -6.84 -4.00 17.44
N GLY A 8 -5.52 -4.18 17.58
CA GLY A 8 -4.67 -4.62 16.48
C GLY A 8 -4.97 -6.04 15.96
N GLN A 9 -5.43 -6.94 16.82
CA GLN A 9 -5.79 -8.31 16.42
C GLN A 9 -7.06 -8.31 15.57
N GLU A 10 -8.09 -7.61 16.03
CA GLU A 10 -9.34 -7.45 15.28
C GLU A 10 -9.10 -6.74 13.94
N ALA A 11 -8.26 -5.70 13.91
CA ALA A 11 -7.89 -5.02 12.66
C ALA A 11 -7.25 -5.98 11.64
N LYS A 12 -6.37 -6.88 12.10
CA LYS A 12 -5.74 -7.91 11.24
C LYS A 12 -6.75 -8.93 10.74
N GLU A 13 -7.68 -9.36 11.58
CA GLU A 13 -8.75 -10.28 11.15
C GLU A 13 -9.63 -9.67 10.07
N TRP A 14 -9.94 -8.38 10.16
CA TRP A 14 -10.65 -7.66 9.10
C TRP A 14 -9.80 -7.54 7.85
N LEU A 15 -8.52 -7.15 7.98
CA LEU A 15 -7.58 -7.09 6.86
C LEU A 15 -7.52 -8.42 6.11
N GLU A 16 -7.51 -9.55 6.83
CA GLU A 16 -7.46 -10.89 6.25
C GLU A 16 -8.76 -11.29 5.54
N LYS A 17 -9.92 -10.79 5.98
CA LYS A 17 -11.24 -11.10 5.39
C LYS A 17 -11.64 -10.19 4.21
N THR A 18 -11.03 -9.01 4.06
CA THR A 18 -11.40 -8.07 2.99
C THR A 18 -10.81 -8.47 1.64
N ASP A 19 -11.55 -8.30 0.55
CA ASP A 19 -11.03 -8.58 -0.80
C ASP A 19 -10.13 -7.47 -1.33
N ILE A 20 -10.50 -6.21 -1.08
CA ILE A 20 -9.85 -5.03 -1.63
C ILE A 20 -9.54 -4.04 -0.50
N LEU A 21 -8.36 -3.45 -0.52
CA LEU A 21 -7.93 -2.42 0.43
C LEU A 21 -8.08 -1.03 -0.17
N ILE A 22 -8.43 -0.05 0.65
CA ILE A 22 -8.47 1.36 0.26
C ILE A 22 -7.37 2.10 1.01
N ASN A 23 -6.47 2.71 0.25
CA ASN A 23 -5.52 3.68 0.77
C ASN A 23 -5.94 5.09 0.38
N ILE A 24 -5.89 6.01 1.34
CA ILE A 24 -6.19 7.43 1.13
C ILE A 24 -4.93 8.22 1.47
N GLY A 25 -4.35 8.86 0.46
CA GLY A 25 -3.13 9.63 0.57
C GLY A 25 -3.27 10.86 1.45
N ASN A 26 -2.15 11.24 2.08
CA ASN A 26 -2.08 12.43 2.92
C ASN A 26 -2.10 13.71 2.08
N THR A 27 -2.56 14.81 2.68
CA THR A 27 -2.43 16.18 2.14
C THR A 27 -1.01 16.73 2.28
N ILE A 28 -0.22 16.16 3.19
CA ILE A 28 1.11 16.64 3.57
C ILE A 28 2.18 15.94 2.73
N LYS A 29 2.96 16.73 1.99
CA LYS A 29 3.93 16.26 0.99
C LYS A 29 5.07 15.40 1.54
N ASN A 30 5.44 15.53 2.80
CA ASN A 30 6.55 14.80 3.41
C ASN A 30 6.10 13.67 4.35
N GLN A 31 4.82 13.28 4.33
CA GLN A 31 4.30 12.21 5.17
C GLN A 31 3.87 11.01 4.35
N MET A 32 4.64 9.92 4.48
CA MET A 32 4.22 8.60 4.04
C MET A 32 3.04 8.10 4.92
N PRO A 33 1.95 7.57 4.32
CA PRO A 33 0.93 6.86 5.06
C PRO A 33 1.52 5.64 5.78
N SER A 34 1.24 5.52 7.07
CA SER A 34 1.89 4.54 7.96
C SER A 34 1.55 3.08 7.66
N LYS A 35 0.54 2.81 6.83
CA LYS A 35 0.03 1.45 6.55
C LYS A 35 0.33 0.94 5.15
N ILE A 36 0.98 1.73 4.30
CA ILE A 36 1.14 1.34 2.89
C ILE A 36 1.95 0.03 2.74
N PHE A 37 3.01 -0.14 3.53
CA PHE A 37 3.80 -1.38 3.52
C PHE A 37 3.08 -2.56 4.17
N GLU A 38 2.19 -2.33 5.13
CA GLU A 38 1.28 -3.37 5.66
C GLU A 38 0.28 -3.83 4.60
N TYR A 39 -0.21 -2.91 3.76
CA TYR A 39 -1.10 -3.27 2.65
C TYR A 39 -0.35 -4.07 1.59
N PHE A 40 0.87 -3.66 1.23
CA PHE A 40 1.70 -4.43 0.30
C PHE A 40 1.96 -5.84 0.83
N SER A 41 2.37 -5.98 2.10
CA SER A 41 2.69 -7.28 2.71
C SER A 41 1.48 -8.21 2.81
N SER A 42 0.26 -7.68 2.83
CA SER A 42 -0.96 -8.48 2.77
C SER A 42 -1.14 -9.21 1.42
N GLY A 43 -0.51 -8.72 0.35
CA GLY A 43 -0.65 -9.24 -1.00
C GLY A 43 -1.99 -8.89 -1.67
N LYS A 44 -2.84 -8.08 -1.03
CA LYS A 44 -4.19 -7.78 -1.50
C LYS A 44 -4.23 -6.61 -2.48
N PRO A 45 -5.20 -6.59 -3.41
CA PRO A 45 -5.38 -5.45 -4.31
C PRO A 45 -5.72 -4.16 -3.56
N ILE A 46 -5.25 -3.04 -4.10
CA ILE A 46 -5.33 -1.72 -3.45
C ILE A 46 -5.98 -0.71 -4.41
N LEU A 47 -7.02 -0.02 -3.93
CA LEU A 47 -7.44 1.26 -4.48
C LEU A 47 -6.69 2.38 -3.74
N ASN A 48 -5.77 3.05 -4.43
CA ASN A 48 -4.97 4.12 -3.86
C ASN A 48 -5.45 5.48 -4.34
N PHE A 49 -6.12 6.24 -3.47
CA PHE A 49 -6.50 7.62 -3.73
C PHE A 49 -5.36 8.56 -3.35
N PHE A 50 -4.85 9.36 -4.29
CA PHE A 50 -3.75 10.28 -4.05
C PHE A 50 -4.12 11.72 -4.39
N LYS A 51 -3.52 12.68 -3.67
CA LYS A 51 -3.96 14.10 -3.74
C LYS A 51 -3.21 14.96 -4.75
N PHE A 52 -2.01 14.56 -5.15
CA PHE A 52 -1.15 15.32 -6.06
C PHE A 52 -0.13 14.40 -6.71
N ASP A 53 0.36 14.77 -7.89
CA ASP A 53 1.21 13.91 -8.75
C ASP A 53 2.55 13.52 -8.11
N GLN A 54 3.02 14.30 -7.14
CA GLN A 54 4.24 14.04 -6.38
C GLN A 54 3.97 13.34 -5.04
N CYS A 55 2.81 12.69 -4.88
CA CYS A 55 2.46 12.03 -3.64
C CYS A 55 3.52 10.96 -3.30
N PRO A 56 4.11 10.99 -2.09
CA PRO A 56 5.18 10.06 -1.71
C PRO A 56 4.82 8.58 -1.86
N THR A 57 3.53 8.23 -1.81
CA THR A 57 3.09 6.85 -2.00
C THR A 57 3.24 6.35 -3.43
N LEU A 58 3.15 7.23 -4.44
CA LEU A 58 3.11 6.84 -5.84
C LEU A 58 4.36 6.09 -6.28
N GLN A 59 5.53 6.48 -5.75
CA GLN A 59 6.80 5.79 -6.04
C GLN A 59 6.80 4.31 -5.63
N TYR A 60 5.91 3.92 -4.71
CA TYR A 60 5.76 2.54 -4.23
C TYR A 60 4.54 1.86 -4.85
N THR A 61 3.40 2.55 -4.92
CA THR A 61 2.15 1.95 -5.43
C THR A 61 2.20 1.65 -6.92
N ILE A 62 3.01 2.38 -7.71
CA ILE A 62 3.24 2.06 -9.14
C ILE A 62 4.01 0.74 -9.31
N LYS A 63 4.86 0.37 -8.34
CA LYS A 63 5.61 -0.89 -8.38
C LYS A 63 4.76 -2.10 -7.99
N TYR A 64 3.61 -1.87 -7.36
CA TYR A 64 2.72 -2.93 -6.89
C TYR A 64 1.74 -3.35 -8.01
N PRO A 65 1.75 -4.61 -8.46
CA PRO A 65 1.06 -5.03 -9.68
C PRO A 65 -0.48 -4.96 -9.59
N HIS A 66 -1.04 -4.99 -8.38
CA HIS A 66 -2.49 -4.97 -8.15
C HIS A 66 -2.95 -3.72 -7.42
N CYS A 67 -2.46 -2.56 -7.85
CA CYS A 67 -2.85 -1.25 -7.31
C CYS A 67 -3.45 -0.35 -8.40
N MET A 68 -4.68 0.11 -8.21
CA MET A 68 -5.27 1.17 -9.02
C MET A 68 -5.03 2.53 -8.35
N ASN A 69 -4.26 3.39 -9.01
CA ASN A 69 -3.98 4.75 -8.52
C ASN A 69 -5.03 5.73 -9.05
N ILE A 70 -5.75 6.38 -8.15
CA ILE A 70 -6.86 7.29 -8.43
C ILE A 70 -6.50 8.70 -7.93
N PRO A 71 -6.38 9.71 -8.81
CA PRO A 71 -6.14 11.08 -8.37
C PRO A 71 -7.40 11.65 -7.72
N GLU A 72 -7.28 12.47 -6.66
CA GLU A 72 -8.43 13.07 -5.96
C GLU A 72 -9.27 13.99 -6.87
N ASN A 73 -8.63 14.64 -7.86
CA ASN A 73 -9.28 15.51 -8.84
C ASN A 73 -9.80 14.75 -10.08
N PHE A 74 -10.12 13.46 -9.96
CA PHE A 74 -10.69 12.68 -11.05
C PHE A 74 -12.05 13.23 -11.51
N THR A 75 -12.33 13.09 -12.80
CA THR A 75 -13.66 13.36 -13.34
C THR A 75 -14.52 12.12 -13.19
N LEU A 76 -15.65 12.25 -12.50
CA LEU A 76 -16.63 11.16 -12.40
C LEU A 76 -17.33 10.97 -13.76
N SER A 77 -17.12 9.81 -14.37
CA SER A 77 -17.81 9.38 -15.59
C SER A 77 -18.29 7.93 -15.44
N GLN A 78 -19.22 7.50 -16.30
CA GLN A 78 -19.67 6.10 -16.30
C GLN A 78 -18.51 5.14 -16.60
N ASP A 79 -17.59 5.53 -17.50
CA ASP A 79 -16.41 4.74 -17.83
C ASP A 79 -15.45 4.62 -16.64
N PHE A 80 -15.27 5.68 -15.86
CA PHE A 80 -14.46 5.64 -14.64
C PHE A 80 -15.10 4.74 -13.58
N ILE A 81 -16.42 4.83 -13.39
CA ILE A 81 -17.14 3.94 -12.47
C ILE A 81 -17.01 2.48 -12.93
N ALA A 82 -17.13 2.23 -14.23
CA ALA A 82 -16.96 0.90 -14.82
C ALA A 82 -15.55 0.37 -14.58
N SER A 83 -14.50 1.17 -14.81
CA SER A 83 -13.12 0.71 -14.60
C SER A 83 -12.81 0.39 -13.13
N VAL A 84 -13.29 1.21 -12.18
CA VAL A 84 -13.16 0.91 -10.74
C VAL A 84 -13.93 -0.36 -10.37
N ARG A 85 -15.14 -0.54 -10.91
CA ARG A 85 -15.93 -1.78 -10.71
C ARG A 85 -15.18 -3.00 -11.25
N ASP A 86 -14.69 -2.91 -12.47
CA ASP A 86 -14.00 -4.01 -13.15
C ASP A 86 -12.71 -4.39 -12.42
N PHE A 87 -11.97 -3.41 -11.90
CA PHE A 87 -10.84 -3.65 -11.02
C PHE A 87 -11.25 -4.43 -9.78
N CYS A 88 -12.29 -3.98 -9.05
CA CYS A 88 -12.75 -4.65 -7.85
C CYS A 88 -13.22 -6.09 -8.12
N VAL A 89 -13.99 -6.30 -9.18
CA VAL A 89 -14.53 -7.63 -9.53
C VAL A 89 -13.42 -8.57 -9.99
N SER A 90 -12.52 -8.12 -10.86
CA SER A 90 -11.47 -8.96 -11.43
C SER A 90 -10.39 -9.34 -10.42
N ASN A 91 -10.23 -8.56 -9.37
CA ASN A 91 -9.20 -8.77 -8.36
C ASN A 91 -9.77 -9.23 -7.00
N ALA A 92 -11.08 -9.42 -6.87
CA ALA A 92 -11.68 -9.88 -5.62
C ALA A 92 -11.08 -11.22 -5.17
N GLY A 93 -10.69 -11.32 -3.90
CA GLY A 93 -10.05 -12.50 -3.32
C GLY A 93 -8.62 -12.79 -3.81
N TYR A 94 -8.10 -12.02 -4.77
CA TYR A 94 -6.74 -12.20 -5.26
C TYR A 94 -5.72 -11.87 -4.16
N ARG A 95 -4.62 -12.64 -4.11
CA ARG A 95 -3.50 -12.37 -3.22
C ARG A 95 -2.17 -12.71 -3.89
N ILE A 96 -1.29 -11.71 -4.00
CA ILE A 96 0.10 -11.92 -4.39
C ILE A 96 0.81 -12.72 -3.29
N PRO A 97 1.59 -13.77 -3.63
CA PRO A 97 2.46 -14.44 -2.69
C PRO A 97 3.44 -13.47 -2.00
N TYR A 98 3.65 -13.65 -0.69
CA TYR A 98 4.51 -12.74 0.08
C TYR A 98 5.95 -12.65 -0.48
N ASN A 99 6.52 -13.74 -0.99
CA ASN A 99 7.85 -13.74 -1.59
C ASN A 99 7.95 -12.85 -2.84
N GLU A 100 6.88 -12.71 -3.62
CA GLU A 100 6.85 -11.79 -4.75
C GLU A 100 6.80 -10.34 -4.27
N VAL A 101 5.98 -10.05 -3.25
CA VAL A 101 5.95 -8.72 -2.60
C VAL A 101 7.32 -8.37 -2.01
N GLU A 102 7.96 -9.32 -1.34
CA GLU A 102 9.29 -9.16 -0.76
C GLU A 102 10.34 -8.86 -1.83
N ASN A 103 10.28 -9.50 -3.00
CA ASN A 103 11.17 -9.19 -4.12
C ASN A 103 10.93 -7.79 -4.69
N ILE A 104 9.68 -7.31 -4.74
CA ILE A 104 9.36 -5.94 -5.21
C ILE A 104 9.89 -4.88 -4.24
N PHE A 105 9.86 -5.17 -2.93
CA PHE A 105 10.21 -4.24 -1.86
C PHE A 105 11.36 -4.75 -0.97
N SER A 106 12.39 -5.34 -1.58
CA SER A 106 13.51 -5.97 -0.87
C SER A 106 14.19 -5.02 0.12
N ASP A 107 14.29 -3.75 -0.26
CA ASP A 107 14.93 -2.68 0.51
C ASP A 107 14.14 -2.27 1.77
N PHE A 108 12.87 -2.65 1.84
CA PHE A 108 11.95 -2.30 2.92
C PHE A 108 11.62 -3.49 3.82
N THR A 109 12.34 -4.61 3.67
CA THR A 109 12.24 -5.72 4.61
C THR A 109 12.80 -5.34 5.98
N VAL A 110 12.28 -5.97 7.03
CA VAL A 110 12.80 -5.78 8.40
C VAL A 110 14.30 -6.08 8.48
N ARG A 111 14.75 -7.08 7.72
CA ARG A 111 16.17 -7.47 7.65
C ARG A 111 17.00 -6.33 7.05
N GLU A 112 16.62 -5.82 5.89
CA GLU A 112 17.42 -4.82 5.17
C GLU A 112 17.47 -3.50 5.94
N VAL A 113 16.30 -3.02 6.38
CA VAL A 113 16.18 -1.82 7.22
C VAL A 113 16.98 -1.99 8.52
N GLY A 114 16.87 -3.14 9.19
CA GLY A 114 17.66 -3.44 10.39
C GLY A 114 19.17 -3.42 10.14
N SER A 115 19.61 -3.91 8.97
CA SER A 115 21.02 -3.88 8.57
C SER A 115 21.55 -2.45 8.40
N VAL A 116 20.73 -1.56 7.81
CA VAL A 116 21.03 -0.13 7.65
C VAL A 116 21.20 0.52 9.02
N PHE A 117 20.26 0.31 9.94
CA PHE A 117 20.37 0.82 11.31
C PHE A 117 21.61 0.30 12.02
N TYR A 118 21.91 -1.00 11.91
CA TYR A 118 23.09 -1.60 12.53
C TYR A 118 24.39 -0.94 12.04
N LYS A 119 24.55 -0.78 10.72
CA LYS A 119 25.73 -0.11 10.13
C LYS A 119 25.84 1.36 10.58
N LEU A 120 24.71 2.06 10.70
CA LEU A 120 24.68 3.48 11.10
C LEU A 120 25.14 3.64 12.55
N LEU A 121 24.70 2.74 13.43
CA LEU A 121 25.09 2.75 14.83
C LEU A 121 26.56 2.39 15.05
N ASN A 122 27.15 1.59 14.15
CA ASN A 122 28.55 1.16 14.24
C ASN A 122 29.53 2.03 13.44
N ASN A 123 29.07 3.12 12.78
CA ASN A 123 29.88 3.95 11.87
C ASN A 123 30.51 3.19 10.69
N ASP A 124 29.93 2.05 10.29
CA ASP A 124 30.41 1.24 9.16
C ASP A 124 30.12 1.87 7.78
N TYR A 125 29.73 3.14 7.74
CA TYR A 125 29.46 3.92 6.51
C TYR A 125 30.68 4.71 6.00
N TYR A 126 31.84 4.58 6.66
CA TYR A 126 33.12 5.17 6.25
C TYR A 126 34.14 4.08 5.88
N LEU A 127 33.91 3.34 4.79
CA LEU A 127 34.95 2.60 4.04
C LEU A 127 34.67 2.64 2.55
#